data_AF-A0A4Y2KEQ4-F1
#
_entry.id   AF-A0A4Y2KEQ4-F1
#
_cell.length_a   1.000
_cell.length_b   1.000
_cell.length_c   1.000
_cell.angle_alpha   90.00
_cell.angle_beta   90.00
_cell.angle_gamma   90.00
#
_symmetry.space_group_name_H-M   'P 1'
#
loop_
_entity.id
_entity.type
_entity.pdbx_description
1 polymer ?
#
loop_
_entity_poly.entity_id
_entity_poly.type
_entity_poly.pdbx_seq_one_letter_code
_entity_poly.pdbx_strand_id
1 'polypeptide(L)'
;MLALCNAGERMTERDVEKLTSVFWKAHREFWTDTQALAVLALVCVAKQPHEVFDMDEIKELTMELKKRQYRNGTVENLKTTALVLQALFASESEADEENFDEEKALQQILRSQKDGSFGNVPNIYYVLPVLQCRSLVNISSSHCKAPVIDGNSMSICLFSAASL
;
A
#
# COMPACT_ATOMS: atom_id res chain seq x y z
N MET A 1 8.82 -7.45 -9.69
CA MET A 1 7.94 -8.54 -9.23
C MET A 1 6.47 -8.14 -9.27
N LEU A 2 6.07 -7.05 -8.59
CA LEU A 2 4.68 -6.57 -8.60
C LEU A 2 4.07 -6.45 -10.01
N ALA A 3 4.77 -5.79 -10.95
CA ALA A 3 4.27 -5.63 -12.32
C ALA A 3 4.08 -6.98 -13.06
N LEU A 4 4.94 -7.98 -12.81
CA LEU A 4 4.81 -9.31 -13.40
C LEU A 4 3.62 -10.05 -12.78
N CYS A 5 3.48 -9.99 -11.46
CA CYS A 5 2.36 -10.59 -10.76
C CYS A 5 1.01 -9.97 -11.20
N ASN A 6 0.94 -8.65 -11.34
CA ASN A 6 -0.22 -7.93 -11.88
C ASN A 6 -0.55 -8.33 -13.33
N ALA A 7 0.44 -8.79 -14.11
CA ALA A 7 0.27 -9.32 -15.45
C ALA A 7 -0.19 -10.80 -15.47
N GLY A 8 -0.35 -11.43 -14.30
CA GLY A 8 -0.72 -12.84 -14.17
C GLY A 8 0.44 -13.82 -14.34
N GLU A 9 1.68 -13.32 -14.37
CA GLU A 9 2.86 -14.20 -14.40
C GLU A 9 2.96 -14.98 -13.10
N ARG A 10 3.28 -16.27 -13.21
CA ARG A 10 3.42 -17.15 -12.05
C ARG A 10 4.73 -16.87 -11.34
N MET A 11 4.66 -16.57 -10.04
CA MET A 11 5.84 -16.40 -9.20
C MET A 11 6.29 -17.74 -8.60
N THR A 12 7.59 -17.93 -8.44
CA THR A 12 8.16 -19.15 -7.84
C THR A 12 8.47 -18.94 -6.35
N GLU A 13 8.62 -20.03 -5.59
CA GLU A 13 9.08 -19.96 -4.19
C GLU A 13 10.41 -19.20 -4.06
N ARG A 14 11.34 -19.41 -4.99
CA ARG A 14 12.62 -18.68 -5.03
C ARG A 14 12.43 -17.17 -5.22
N ASP A 15 11.41 -16.76 -5.97
CA ASP A 15 11.10 -15.34 -6.16
C ASP A 15 10.58 -14.72 -4.86
N VAL A 16 9.70 -15.44 -4.16
CA VAL A 16 9.19 -15.08 -2.83
C VAL A 16 10.33 -14.98 -1.82
N GLU A 17 11.17 -16.01 -1.69
CA GLU A 17 12.33 -16.03 -0.78
C GLU A 17 13.26 -14.82 -1.00
N LYS A 18 13.55 -14.49 -2.26
CA LYS A 18 14.37 -13.33 -2.59
C LYS A 18 13.70 -12.03 -2.15
N LEU A 19 12.39 -11.90 -2.37
CA LEU A 19 11.65 -10.70 -2.04
C LEU A 19 11.52 -10.51 -0.52
N THR A 20 11.24 -11.59 0.22
CA THR A 20 11.25 -11.62 1.68
C THR A 20 12.66 -11.29 2.21
N SER A 21 13.71 -11.80 1.57
CA SER A 21 15.09 -11.45 1.93
C SER A 21 15.39 -9.96 1.70
N VAL A 22 14.88 -9.36 0.62
CA VAL A 22 15.00 -7.91 0.37
C VAL A 22 14.33 -7.09 1.48
N PHE A 23 13.16 -7.52 1.95
CA PHE A 23 12.46 -6.87 3.06
C PHE A 23 13.29 -6.90 4.36
N TRP A 24 13.90 -8.04 4.69
CA TRP A 24 14.63 -8.20 5.95
C TRP A 24 16.05 -7.66 5.92
N LYS A 25 16.71 -7.63 4.76
CA LYS A 25 18.03 -7.01 4.64
C LYS A 25 17.96 -5.49 4.79
N ALA A 26 16.79 -4.94 5.11
CA ALA A 26 16.40 -3.61 4.74
C ALA A 26 16.94 -2.43 5.60
N HIS A 27 18.26 -2.24 5.76
CA HIS A 27 18.82 -1.52 6.92
C HIS A 27 19.35 -0.07 6.74
N ARG A 28 19.06 0.69 5.66
CA ARG A 28 19.46 2.12 5.56
C ARG A 28 18.27 3.07 5.31
N GLU A 29 18.50 4.38 5.34
CA GLU A 29 17.52 5.40 4.94
C GLU A 29 16.96 5.11 3.53
N PHE A 30 15.65 5.35 3.32
CA PHE A 30 14.86 5.06 2.10
C PHE A 30 14.43 3.61 1.88
N TRP A 31 14.62 2.72 2.84
CA TRP A 31 14.28 1.31 2.65
C TRP A 31 12.81 1.01 2.97
N THR A 32 12.11 1.87 3.69
CA THR A 32 10.68 1.68 3.95
C THR A 32 9.85 1.70 2.66
N ASP A 33 10.24 2.50 1.66
CA ASP A 33 9.66 2.41 0.31
C ASP A 33 9.84 1.02 -0.31
N THR A 34 11.05 0.46 -0.19
CA THR A 34 11.41 -0.85 -0.74
C THR A 34 10.69 -1.97 0.00
N GLN A 35 10.58 -1.87 1.32
CA GLN A 35 9.84 -2.79 2.17
C GLN A 35 8.34 -2.76 1.83
N ALA A 36 7.74 -1.57 1.69
CA ALA A 36 6.34 -1.44 1.28
C ALA A 36 6.09 -2.01 -0.12
N LEU A 37 6.98 -1.76 -1.08
CA LEU A 37 6.90 -2.36 -2.42
C LEU A 37 7.09 -3.89 -2.41
N ALA A 38 7.92 -4.41 -1.51
CA ALA A 38 8.08 -5.85 -1.31
C ALA A 38 6.80 -6.46 -0.74
N VAL A 39 6.18 -5.83 0.26
CA VAL A 39 4.87 -6.26 0.79
C VAL A 39 3.81 -6.23 -0.31
N LEU A 40 3.69 -5.15 -1.07
CA LEU A 40 2.74 -5.07 -2.20
C LEU A 40 2.94 -6.22 -3.20
N ALA A 41 4.19 -6.53 -3.55
CA ALA A 41 4.48 -7.64 -4.45
C ALA A 41 4.12 -9.00 -3.81
N LEU A 42 4.44 -9.24 -2.53
CA LEU A 42 4.09 -10.47 -1.82
C LEU A 42 2.58 -10.67 -1.70
N VAL A 43 1.84 -9.61 -1.36
CA VAL A 43 0.36 -9.61 -1.34
C VAL A 43 -0.18 -10.01 -2.71
N CYS A 44 0.37 -9.46 -3.79
CA CYS A 44 -0.05 -9.85 -5.13
C CYS A 44 0.14 -11.36 -5.37
N VAL A 45 1.30 -11.92 -4.97
CA VAL A 45 1.59 -13.36 -5.11
C VAL A 45 0.61 -14.21 -4.31
N ALA A 46 0.34 -13.84 -3.06
CA ALA A 46 -0.60 -14.53 -2.20
C ALA A 46 -2.04 -14.49 -2.74
N LYS A 47 -2.42 -13.43 -3.48
CA LYS A 47 -3.74 -13.36 -4.12
C LYS A 47 -3.84 -14.12 -5.45
N GLN A 48 -2.77 -14.76 -5.95
CA GLN A 48 -2.83 -15.55 -7.18
C GLN A 48 -3.50 -16.92 -6.96
N PRO A 49 -4.21 -17.49 -7.95
CA PRO A 49 -4.87 -18.81 -7.81
C PRO A 49 -3.93 -20.01 -7.54
N HIS A 50 -2.62 -19.82 -7.70
CA HIS A 50 -1.58 -20.82 -7.48
C HIS A 50 -0.56 -20.28 -6.48
N GLU A 51 -1.06 -19.73 -5.37
CA GLU A 51 -0.26 -19.11 -4.33
C GLU A 51 0.86 -20.05 -3.83
N VAL A 52 2.03 -19.46 -3.63
CA VAL A 52 3.21 -20.11 -3.05
C VAL A 52 3.62 -19.40 -1.75
N PHE A 53 2.78 -18.51 -1.24
CA PHE A 53 3.04 -17.66 -0.10
C PHE A 53 1.75 -17.32 0.62
N ASP A 54 1.73 -17.48 1.93
CA ASP A 54 0.55 -17.29 2.76
C ASP A 54 0.34 -15.81 3.13
N MET A 55 -0.91 -15.34 3.13
CA MET A 55 -1.30 -14.03 3.65
C MET A 55 -0.96 -13.87 5.14
N ASP A 56 -0.92 -14.94 5.92
CA ASP A 56 -0.54 -14.88 7.33
C ASP A 56 0.92 -14.46 7.54
N GLU A 57 1.83 -14.82 6.62
CA GLU A 57 3.23 -14.36 6.67
C GLU A 57 3.37 -12.85 6.40
N ILE A 58 2.39 -12.24 5.72
CA ILE A 58 2.37 -10.80 5.45
C ILE A 58 2.10 -9.99 6.72
N LYS A 59 1.40 -10.57 7.70
CA LYS A 59 1.07 -9.88 8.97
C LYS A 59 2.33 -9.38 9.66
N GLU A 60 3.35 -10.22 9.80
CA GLU A 60 4.62 -9.83 10.42
C GLU A 60 5.30 -8.67 9.67
N LEU A 61 5.35 -8.74 8.34
CA LEU A 61 5.96 -7.69 7.51
C LEU A 61 5.21 -6.36 7.64
N THR A 62 3.88 -6.40 7.69
CA THR A 62 3.06 -5.19 7.89
C THR A 62 3.22 -4.60 9.29
N MET A 63 3.39 -5.43 10.33
CA MET A 63 3.70 -4.94 11.68
C MET A 63 5.02 -4.16 11.71
N GLU A 64 6.05 -4.64 11.01
CA GLU A 64 7.32 -3.91 10.90
C GLU A 64 7.19 -2.56 10.17
N LEU A 65 6.29 -2.45 9.20
CA LEU A 65 5.97 -1.17 8.55
C LEU A 65 5.21 -0.23 9.50
N LYS A 66 4.23 -0.75 10.25
CA LYS A 66 3.42 0.02 11.21
C LYS A 66 4.29 0.75 12.24
N LYS A 67 5.27 0.04 12.80
CA LYS A 67 6.26 0.58 13.78
C LYS A 67 7.06 1.79 13.29
N ARG A 68 7.05 2.11 11.98
CA ARG A 68 7.78 3.25 11.39
C ARG A 68 7.00 4.56 11.44
N GLN A 69 5.74 4.57 11.88
CA GLN A 69 4.96 5.80 11.95
C GLN A 69 5.53 6.77 12.99
N TYR A 70 5.74 8.01 12.58
CA TYR A 70 6.08 9.10 13.50
C TYR A 70 4.83 9.57 14.25
N ARG A 71 5.05 10.25 15.39
CA ARG A 71 3.96 10.82 16.20
C ARG A 71 3.03 11.77 15.46
N ASN A 72 3.49 12.39 14.37
CA ASN A 72 2.67 13.28 13.55
C ASN A 72 1.74 12.52 12.57
N GLY A 73 1.87 11.19 12.44
CA GLY A 73 1.09 10.33 11.56
C GLY A 73 1.79 9.95 10.25
N THR A 74 2.89 10.60 9.89
CA THR A 74 3.63 10.28 8.65
C THR A 74 4.62 9.14 8.87
N VAL A 75 4.98 8.46 7.79
CA VAL A 75 6.16 7.58 7.72
C VAL A 75 7.18 8.24 6.81
N GLU A 76 8.30 8.68 7.37
CA GLU A 76 9.37 9.42 6.67
C GLU A 76 8.85 10.65 5.89
N ASN A 77 8.43 10.48 4.64
CA ASN A 77 7.94 11.51 3.74
C ASN A 77 6.58 11.14 3.13
N LEU A 78 5.99 12.05 2.34
CA LEU A 78 4.66 11.85 1.74
C LEU A 78 4.55 10.58 0.89
N LYS A 79 5.53 10.36 0.02
CA LYS A 79 5.59 9.18 -0.86
C LYS A 79 5.67 7.90 -0.04
N THR A 80 6.53 7.86 0.97
CA THR A 80 6.71 6.70 1.84
C THR A 80 5.46 6.42 2.68
N THR A 81 4.83 7.47 3.23
CA THR A 81 3.54 7.37 3.93
C THR A 81 2.48 6.74 3.03
N ALA A 82 2.38 7.21 1.78
CA ALA A 82 1.43 6.67 0.82
C ALA A 82 1.71 5.20 0.48
N LEU A 83 2.97 4.83 0.25
CA LEU A 83 3.36 3.44 -0.03
C LEU A 83 3.04 2.49 1.13
N VAL A 84 3.27 2.92 2.38
CA VAL A 84 2.91 2.12 3.56
C VAL A 84 1.41 1.92 3.65
N LEU A 85 0.60 2.98 3.48
CA LEU A 85 -0.86 2.85 3.46
C LEU A 85 -1.33 1.90 2.36
N GLN A 86 -0.78 2.01 1.15
CA GLN A 86 -1.11 1.07 0.08
C GLN A 86 -0.77 -0.38 0.45
N ALA A 87 0.37 -0.62 1.10
CA ALA A 87 0.75 -1.97 1.53
C ALA A 87 -0.24 -2.52 2.57
N LEU A 88 -0.64 -1.70 3.55
CA LEU A 88 -1.61 -2.07 4.59
C LEU A 88 -3.00 -2.36 4.00
N PHE A 89 -3.46 -1.52 3.06
CA PHE A 89 -4.74 -1.74 2.35
C PHE A 89 -4.72 -3.02 1.53
N ALA A 90 -3.62 -3.28 0.81
CA ALA A 90 -3.50 -4.45 -0.03
C ALA A 90 -3.52 -5.75 0.79
N SER A 91 -2.84 -5.74 1.94
CA SER A 91 -2.73 -6.90 2.83
C SER A 91 -3.97 -7.13 3.70
N GLU A 92 -4.96 -6.24 3.65
CA GLU A 92 -6.12 -6.25 4.56
C GLU A 92 -5.64 -6.33 6.03
N SER A 93 -4.59 -5.56 6.34
CA SER A 93 -3.98 -5.58 7.67
C SER A 93 -4.99 -5.12 8.70
N GLU A 94 -5.11 -5.84 9.81
CA GLU A 94 -6.01 -5.46 10.91
C GLU A 94 -5.64 -4.08 11.45
N ALA A 95 -6.66 -3.32 11.87
CA ALA A 95 -6.43 -2.06 12.56
C ALA A 95 -5.63 -2.32 13.84
N ASP A 96 -4.54 -1.59 14.01
CA ASP A 96 -3.66 -1.69 15.17
C ASP A 96 -3.27 -0.26 15.54
N GLU A 97 -4.19 0.42 16.20
CA GLU A 97 -4.05 1.84 16.55
C GLU A 97 -2.89 2.08 17.53
N GLU A 98 -2.42 1.05 18.24
CA GLU A 98 -1.25 1.15 19.12
C GLU A 98 0.03 1.34 18.30
N ASN A 99 0.14 0.69 17.14
CA ASN A 99 1.32 0.75 16.30
C ASN A 99 1.16 1.63 15.05
N PHE A 100 -0.06 1.91 14.59
CA PHE A 100 -0.32 2.74 13.41
C PHE A 100 -1.69 3.42 13.42
N ASP A 101 -1.69 4.75 13.47
CA ASP A 101 -2.87 5.60 13.35
C ASP A 101 -3.13 5.92 11.87
N GLU A 102 -3.95 5.09 11.23
CA GLU A 102 -4.26 5.17 9.80
C GLU A 102 -4.97 6.49 9.43
N GLU A 103 -5.92 6.91 10.26
CA GLU A 103 -6.67 8.15 10.07
C GLU A 103 -5.70 9.34 10.05
N LYS A 104 -4.79 9.40 11.02
CA LYS A 104 -3.80 10.48 11.09
C LYS A 104 -2.86 10.46 9.90
N ALA A 105 -2.44 9.29 9.42
CA ALA A 105 -1.62 9.19 8.21
C ALA A 105 -2.34 9.78 6.99
N LEU A 106 -3.62 9.44 6.80
CA LEU A 106 -4.45 9.98 5.73
C LEU A 106 -4.71 11.47 5.86
N GLN A 107 -4.98 11.95 7.07
CA GLN A 107 -5.09 13.40 7.34
C GLN A 107 -3.81 14.13 6.97
N GLN A 108 -2.62 13.57 7.23
CA GLN A 108 -1.35 14.18 6.82
C GLN A 108 -1.17 14.20 5.30
N ILE A 109 -1.59 13.13 4.60
CA ILE A 109 -1.62 13.14 3.13
C ILE A 109 -2.51 14.29 2.63
N LEU A 110 -3.74 14.41 3.12
CA LEU A 110 -4.66 15.48 2.71
C LEU A 110 -4.10 16.88 3.01
N ARG A 111 -3.49 17.08 4.19
CA ARG A 111 -2.85 18.36 4.57
C ARG A 111 -1.64 18.72 3.72
N SER A 112 -0.98 17.73 3.11
CA SER A 112 0.15 17.96 2.23
C SER A 112 -0.25 18.52 0.86
N GLN A 113 -1.55 18.46 0.52
CA GLN A 113 -2.07 19.00 -0.73
C GLN A 113 -1.97 20.53 -0.73
N LYS A 114 -1.35 21.07 -1.78
CA LYS A 114 -1.25 22.52 -2.04
C LYS A 114 -1.70 22.80 -3.46
N ASP A 115 -2.61 23.75 -3.63
CA ASP A 115 -3.18 24.13 -4.93
C ASP A 115 -3.78 22.94 -5.71
N GLY A 116 -4.36 21.96 -4.98
CA GLY A 116 -4.90 20.74 -5.56
C GLY A 116 -3.86 19.66 -5.92
N SER A 117 -2.56 19.94 -5.73
CA SER A 117 -1.45 19.05 -6.08
C SER A 117 -0.69 18.52 -4.85
N PHE A 118 0.09 17.46 -5.05
CA PHE A 118 1.00 16.88 -4.05
C PHE A 118 2.48 17.22 -4.31
N GLY A 119 2.71 18.35 -4.98
CA GLY A 119 4.02 18.95 -5.22
C GLY A 119 4.78 18.39 -6.43
N ASN A 120 4.77 17.07 -6.65
CA ASN A 120 5.43 16.45 -7.81
C ASN A 120 4.69 15.20 -8.31
N VAL A 121 5.01 14.77 -9.54
CA VAL A 121 4.36 13.64 -10.22
C VAL A 121 4.50 12.32 -9.43
N PRO A 122 5.68 11.93 -8.91
CA PRO A 122 5.79 10.72 -8.08
C PRO A 122 4.86 10.73 -6.86
N ASN A 123 4.77 11.84 -6.13
CA ASN A 123 3.88 11.94 -4.98
C ASN A 123 2.42 11.74 -5.40
N ILE A 124 2.00 12.38 -6.50
CA ILE A 124 0.64 12.21 -7.04
C ILE A 124 0.40 10.72 -7.38
N TYR A 125 1.34 10.08 -8.08
CA TYR A 125 1.23 8.67 -8.47
C TYR A 125 1.01 7.73 -7.28
N TYR A 126 1.73 7.93 -6.17
CA TYR A 126 1.58 7.08 -4.99
C TYR A 126 0.44 7.50 -4.06
N VAL A 127 0.03 8.76 -4.05
CA VAL A 127 -1.08 9.25 -3.22
C VAL A 127 -2.44 8.89 -3.81
N LEU A 128 -2.62 8.98 -5.13
CA LEU A 128 -3.93 8.80 -5.75
C LEU A 128 -4.61 7.46 -5.40
N PRO A 129 -3.94 6.29 -5.43
CA PRO A 129 -4.55 5.03 -5.00
C PRO A 129 -5.02 5.07 -3.55
N VAL A 130 -4.24 5.70 -2.66
CA VAL A 130 -4.53 5.80 -1.23
C VAL A 130 -5.83 6.56 -0.99
N LEU A 131 -6.11 7.63 -1.74
CA LEU A 131 -7.35 8.40 -1.61
C LEU A 131 -8.61 7.57 -1.93
N GLN A 132 -8.45 6.45 -2.64
CA GLN A 132 -9.51 5.51 -3.00
C GLN A 132 -9.42 4.17 -2.24
N CYS A 133 -8.59 4.09 -1.19
CA CYS A 133 -8.35 2.86 -0.44
C CYS A 133 -7.86 1.71 -1.35
N ARG A 134 -7.06 2.07 -2.35
CA ARG A 134 -6.48 1.15 -3.33
C ARG A 134 -4.97 1.15 -3.23
N SER A 135 -4.39 0.13 -3.85
CA SER A 135 -2.95 -0.06 -3.94
C SER A 135 -2.53 -0.36 -5.37
N LEU A 136 -1.21 -0.36 -5.60
CA LEU A 136 -0.63 -0.82 -6.86
C LEU A 136 -0.92 -2.31 -7.16
N VAL A 137 -1.33 -3.12 -6.18
CA VAL A 137 -1.76 -4.52 -6.41
C VAL A 137 -3.08 -4.58 -7.20
N ASN A 138 -3.88 -3.51 -7.16
CA ASN A 138 -5.16 -3.46 -7.86
C ASN A 138 -5.03 -3.06 -9.34
N ILE A 139 -3.81 -2.84 -9.87
CA ILE A 139 -3.61 -2.48 -11.27
C ILE A 139 -3.56 -3.76 -12.10
N SER A 140 -4.72 -4.24 -12.57
CA SER A 140 -4.84 -5.35 -13.52
C SER A 140 -5.74 -5.00 -14.70
N SER A 141 -5.54 -5.70 -15.82
CA SER A 141 -6.31 -5.50 -17.07
C SER A 141 -7.81 -5.70 -16.89
N SER A 142 -8.24 -6.43 -15.85
CA SER A 142 -9.65 -6.63 -15.52
C SER A 142 -10.38 -5.34 -15.10
N HIS A 143 -9.63 -4.31 -14.68
CA HIS A 143 -10.17 -2.99 -14.31
C HIS A 143 -10.27 -2.01 -15.48
N CYS A 144 -9.72 -2.36 -16.65
CA CYS A 144 -9.85 -1.55 -17.86
C CYS A 144 -11.21 -1.80 -18.53
N LYS A 145 -12.32 -1.47 -17.86
CA LYS A 145 -13.63 -1.32 -18.52
C LYS A 145 -13.69 0.10 -19.12
N ALA A 146 -14.32 0.24 -20.28
CA ALA A 146 -14.58 1.56 -20.86
C ALA A 146 -15.26 2.46 -19.80
N PRO A 147 -14.87 3.74 -19.67
CA PRO A 147 -15.39 4.60 -18.61
C PRO A 147 -16.90 4.70 -18.73
N VAL A 148 -17.62 4.19 -17.74
CA VAL A 148 -19.04 4.49 -17.54
C VAL A 148 -19.07 5.86 -16.88
N ILE A 149 -19.50 6.89 -17.63
CA ILE A 149 -19.72 8.24 -17.09
C ILE A 149 -21.03 8.20 -16.30
N ASP A 150 -21.02 7.54 -15.15
CA ASP A 150 -22.07 7.70 -14.13
C ASP A 150 -21.52 8.64 -13.07
N GLY A 151 -22.15 9.82 -12.99
CA GLY A 151 -21.68 10.99 -12.25
C GLY A 151 -21.70 10.89 -10.72
N ASN A 152 -21.61 9.71 -10.11
CA ASN A 152 -21.56 9.59 -8.66
C ASN A 152 -20.97 8.25 -8.16
N SER A 153 -19.64 8.11 -8.20
CA SER A 153 -18.93 7.08 -7.42
C SER A 153 -17.51 7.51 -7.12
N MET A 154 -17.37 8.53 -6.29
CA MET A 154 -16.12 8.76 -5.54
C MET A 154 -16.32 8.14 -4.15
N SER A 155 -16.00 6.85 -4.01
CA SER A 155 -15.69 6.32 -2.67
C SER A 155 -14.33 6.88 -2.29
N ILE A 156 -14.35 8.06 -1.67
CA ILE A 156 -13.26 8.47 -0.78
C ILE A 156 -13.20 7.41 0.32
N CYS A 157 -12.01 7.07 0.80
CA CYS A 157 -11.85 6.28 2.03
C CYS A 157 -12.72 6.87 3.15
N LEU A 158 -13.94 6.33 3.31
CA LEU A 158 -14.79 6.62 4.44
C LEU A 158 -14.42 5.57 5.47
N PHE A 159 -13.60 5.96 6.44
CA PHE A 159 -13.62 5.23 7.70
C PHE A 159 -15.04 5.28 8.23
N SER A 160 -15.49 4.13 8.71
CA SER A 160 -16.69 4.03 9.51
C SER A 160 -16.49 4.94 10.72
N ALA A 161 -16.98 6.18 10.65
CA ALA A 161 -17.14 7.06 11.80
C ALA A 161 -18.28 6.50 12.67
N ALA A 162 -18.03 5.34 13.28
CA ALA A 162 -18.82 4.84 14.40
C ALA A 162 -18.23 5.47 15.67
N SER A 163 -18.41 6.77 15.86
CA SER A 163 -18.34 7.49 17.15
C SER A 163 -18.76 8.96 16.93
N LEU A 164 -20.09 9.16 16.89
CA LEU A 164 -20.75 10.40 17.28
C LEU A 164 -21.67 10.05 18.46
#